data_AF-K2LBM5-F1
#
_entry.id   AF-K2LBM5-F1
#
_cell.length_a   1.000
_cell.length_b   1.000
_cell.length_c   1.000
_cell.angle_alpha   90.00
_cell.angle_beta   90.00
_cell.angle_gamma   90.00
#
_symmetry.space_group_name_H-M   'P 1'
#
loop_
_entity.id
_entity.type
_entity.pdbx_description
1 polymer ?
#
loop_
_entity_poly.entity_id
_entity_poly.type
_entity_poly.pdbx_seq_one_letter_code
_entity_poly.pdbx_strand_id
1 'polypeptide(L)'
;MQTLFKEVTPKRYANGNEMKENSSNVLDQYFTKPSVALKCFQKACEVIKKYENPDDFIFLEPSAGDGVFYDLFPKDRRIGIDIEPKRDGFI
;
A
#
# COMPACT_ATOMS: atom_id res chain seq x y z
N MET A 1 9.36 28.13 31.40
CA MET A 1 10.23 27.67 30.29
C MET A 1 10.73 26.28 30.65
N GLN A 2 9.97 25.25 30.28
CA GLN A 2 10.40 23.85 30.42
C GLN A 2 10.28 23.23 29.03
N THR A 3 11.41 23.14 28.36
CA THR A 3 11.55 22.46 27.08
C THR A 3 11.44 20.96 27.38
N LEU A 4 10.27 20.39 27.09
CA LEU A 4 10.03 18.95 27.19
C LEU A 4 10.79 18.29 26.03
N PHE A 5 12.09 18.06 26.20
CA PHE A 5 12.82 17.15 25.33
C PHE A 5 12.27 15.75 25.61
N LYS A 6 11.25 15.34 24.84
CA LYS A 6 11.00 13.91 24.65
C LYS A 6 12.28 13.38 24.00
N GLU A 7 13.11 12.70 24.78
CA GLU A 7 14.17 11.86 24.22
C GLU A 7 13.50 10.91 23.22
N VAL A 8 13.76 11.15 21.94
CA VAL A 8 13.25 10.30 20.87
C VAL A 8 14.06 9.02 20.97
N THR A 9 13.48 8.00 21.61
CA THR A 9 14.10 6.69 21.69
C THR A 9 14.34 6.22 20.25
N PRO A 10 15.57 5.82 19.87
CA PRO A 10 15.83 5.37 18.51
C PRO A 10 14.89 4.21 18.18
N LYS A 11 14.19 4.31 17.04
CA LYS A 11 13.31 3.25 16.56
C LYS A 11 14.15 1.97 16.41
N ARG A 12 13.60 0.83 16.81
CA ARG A 12 14.26 -0.47 16.68
C ARG A 12 13.38 -1.40 15.87
N TYR A 13 14.01 -2.28 15.10
CA TYR A 13 13.31 -3.39 14.46
C TYR A 13 12.82 -4.38 15.53
N ALA A 14 11.88 -5.26 15.16
CA ALA A 14 11.39 -6.32 16.05
C ALA A 14 12.49 -7.26 16.58
N ASN A 15 13.63 -7.34 15.90
CA ASN A 15 14.81 -8.11 16.32
C ASN A 15 15.76 -7.35 17.27
N GLY A 16 15.41 -6.13 17.71
CA GLY A 16 16.18 -5.33 18.65
C GLY A 16 17.30 -4.48 18.04
N ASN A 17 17.62 -4.66 16.75
CA ASN A 17 18.58 -3.83 16.05
C ASN A 17 18.04 -2.41 15.84
N GLU A 18 18.94 -1.42 15.84
CA GLU A 18 18.59 -0.03 15.56
C GLU A 18 18.07 0.11 14.13
N MET A 19 16.94 0.81 13.99
CA MET A 19 16.31 1.05 12.71
C MET A 19 17.11 2.12 11.96
N LYS A 20 17.61 1.77 10.77
CA LYS A 20 18.26 2.76 9.91
C LYS A 20 17.18 3.62 9.26
N GLU A 21 17.31 4.93 9.41
CA GLU A 21 16.42 5.87 8.75
C GLU A 21 16.74 5.96 7.26
N ASN A 22 15.73 5.78 6.42
CA ASN A 22 15.82 6.08 5.00
C ASN A 22 15.47 7.56 4.78
N SER A 23 16.42 8.44 5.06
CA SER A 23 16.17 9.89 5.05
C SER A 23 15.74 10.44 3.69
N SER A 24 16.09 9.78 2.59
CA SER A 24 15.64 10.13 1.24
C SER A 24 14.27 9.54 0.86
N ASN A 25 13.73 8.61 1.65
CA ASN A 25 12.44 7.97 1.45
C ASN A 25 11.84 7.53 2.79
N VAL A 26 11.40 8.51 3.59
CA VAL A 26 10.96 8.33 4.99
C VAL A 26 9.79 7.36 5.15
N LEU A 27 8.97 7.22 4.10
CA LEU A 27 7.83 6.30 4.05
C LEU A 27 8.18 4.94 3.44
N ASP A 28 9.46 4.71 3.07
CA ASP A 28 9.93 3.51 2.39
C ASP A 28 9.05 3.11 1.19
N GLN A 29 8.65 4.11 0.40
CA GLN A 29 7.80 3.91 -0.79
C GLN A 29 8.60 3.23 -1.91
N TYR A 30 8.23 2.00 -2.22
CA TYR A 30 8.72 1.26 -3.38
C TYR A 30 7.52 0.64 -4.10
N PHE A 31 7.24 1.11 -5.31
CA PHE A 31 6.03 0.75 -6.03
C PHE A 31 6.16 -0.54 -6.84
N THR A 32 5.05 -1.25 -6.96
CA THR A 32 4.98 -2.52 -7.67
C THR A 32 5.12 -2.30 -9.17
N LYS A 33 5.95 -3.09 -9.85
CA LYS A 33 6.05 -3.03 -11.31
C LYS A 33 4.71 -3.44 -11.95
N PRO A 34 4.23 -2.74 -13.01
CA PRO A 34 2.96 -3.06 -13.67
C PRO A 34 2.82 -4.53 -14.10
N SER A 35 3.90 -5.12 -14.64
CA SER A 35 3.90 -6.51 -15.07
C SER A 35 3.78 -7.51 -13.92
N VAL A 36 4.24 -7.16 -12.72
CA VAL A 36 4.10 -7.99 -11.51
C VAL A 36 2.68 -7.88 -10.98
N ALA A 37 2.15 -6.66 -10.86
CA ALA A 37 0.78 -6.42 -10.40
C ALA A 37 -0.25 -7.14 -11.28
N LEU A 38 -0.09 -7.07 -12.62
CA LEU A 38 -0.96 -7.78 -13.55
C LEU A 38 -0.97 -9.29 -13.30
N LYS A 39 0.22 -9.90 -13.14
CA LYS A 39 0.33 -11.35 -12.86
C LYS A 39 -0.33 -11.72 -11.54
N CYS A 40 -0.11 -10.93 -10.49
CA CYS A 40 -0.71 -11.13 -9.18
C CYS A 40 -2.23 -11.00 -9.24
N PHE A 41 -2.76 -9.96 -9.89
CA PHE A 41 -4.19 -9.73 -10.02
C PHE A 41 -4.87 -10.84 -10.83
N GLN A 42 -4.30 -11.24 -11.96
CA GLN A 42 -4.81 -12.36 -12.76
C GLN A 42 -4.85 -13.65 -11.94
N LYS A 43 -3.81 -13.93 -11.15
CA LYS A 43 -3.77 -15.11 -10.29
C LYS A 43 -4.83 -15.05 -9.19
N ALA A 44 -5.01 -13.88 -8.57
CA ALA A 44 -6.05 -13.67 -7.58
C ALA A 44 -7.44 -13.93 -8.18
N CYS A 45 -7.76 -13.34 -9.34
CA CYS A 45 -9.01 -13.57 -10.04
C CYS A 45 -9.21 -15.05 -10.41
N GLU A 46 -8.17 -15.74 -10.87
CA GLU A 46 -8.24 -17.19 -11.17
C GLU A 46 -8.61 -18.02 -9.93
N VAL A 47 -8.07 -17.67 -8.76
CA VAL A 47 -8.37 -18.37 -7.50
C VAL A 47 -9.77 -18.02 -7.01
N ILE A 48 -10.15 -16.74 -6.99
CA ILE A 48 -11.46 -16.27 -6.51
C ILE A 48 -12.58 -16.90 -7.33
N LYS A 49 -12.45 -16.92 -8.67
CA LYS A 49 -13.46 -17.50 -9.59
C LYS A 49 -13.79 -18.97 -9.35
N LYS A 50 -12.97 -19.71 -8.59
CA LYS A 50 -13.24 -21.10 -8.22
C LYS A 50 -14.26 -21.22 -7.09
N TYR A 51 -14.50 -20.15 -6.35
CA TYR A 51 -15.32 -20.15 -5.13
C TYR A 51 -16.41 -19.08 -5.16
N GLU A 52 -16.17 -17.94 -5.81
CA GLU A 52 -17.04 -16.77 -5.81
C GLU A 52 -17.05 -16.08 -7.17
N ASN A 53 -18.05 -15.23 -7.44
CA ASN A 53 -18.03 -14.35 -8.61
C ASN A 53 -17.28 -13.05 -8.29
N PRO A 54 -16.15 -12.73 -8.95
CA PRO A 54 -15.40 -11.51 -8.68
C PRO A 54 -16.19 -10.21 -8.88
N ASP A 55 -17.29 -10.24 -9.63
CA ASP A 55 -18.14 -9.08 -9.87
C ASP A 55 -18.99 -8.67 -8.66
N ASP A 56 -19.13 -9.54 -7.66
CA ASP A 56 -19.92 -9.28 -6.45
C ASP A 56 -19.13 -8.48 -5.38
N PHE A 57 -17.86 -8.16 -5.66
CA PHE A 57 -16.97 -7.51 -4.70
C PHE A 57 -16.59 -6.08 -5.10
N ILE A 58 -16.29 -5.26 -4.09
CA ILE A 58 -15.56 -4.01 -4.24
C ILE A 58 -14.09 -4.28 -3.91
N PHE A 59 -13.19 -3.86 -4.79
CA PHE A 59 -11.75 -3.99 -4.54
C PHE A 59 -11.24 -2.83 -3.69
N LEU A 60 -10.58 -3.14 -2.57
CA LEU A 60 -9.91 -2.17 -1.72
C LEU A 60 -8.39 -2.31 -1.89
N GLU A 61 -7.72 -1.24 -2.35
CA GLU A 61 -6.25 -1.15 -2.32
C GLU A 61 -5.80 -0.26 -1.15
N PRO A 62 -5.35 -0.85 -0.04
CA PRO A 62 -4.62 -0.10 0.97
C PRO A 62 -3.19 0.18 0.51
N SER A 63 -2.63 1.32 0.95
CA SER A 63 -1.30 1.77 0.54
C SER A 63 -1.17 1.83 -0.99
N ALA A 64 -2.18 2.43 -1.63
CA ALA A 64 -2.34 2.42 -3.08
C ALA A 64 -1.15 3.00 -3.84
N GLY A 65 -0.32 3.85 -3.20
CA GLY A 65 0.92 4.37 -3.74
C GLY A 65 0.71 5.04 -5.09
N ASP A 66 1.41 4.54 -6.10
CA ASP A 66 1.27 5.00 -7.49
C ASP A 66 0.09 4.37 -8.25
N GLY A 67 -0.76 3.55 -7.60
CA GLY A 67 -2.05 3.06 -8.10
C GLY A 67 -1.99 1.89 -9.07
N VAL A 68 -0.88 1.14 -9.10
CA VAL A 68 -0.67 0.12 -10.14
C VAL A 68 -1.67 -1.05 -10.03
N PHE A 69 -2.12 -1.49 -8.85
CA PHE A 69 -3.22 -2.45 -8.78
C PHE A 69 -4.58 -1.79 -8.99
N TYR A 70 -4.78 -0.58 -8.45
CA TYR A 70 -6.01 0.20 -8.59
C TYR A 70 -6.44 0.31 -10.06
N ASP A 71 -5.48 0.55 -10.95
CA ASP A 71 -5.70 0.66 -12.39
C ASP A 71 -6.20 -0.62 -13.05
N LEU A 72 -5.94 -1.79 -12.45
CA LEU A 72 -6.39 -3.09 -12.92
C LEU A 72 -7.80 -3.44 -12.43
N PHE A 73 -8.27 -2.80 -11.36
CA PHE A 73 -9.59 -3.06 -10.80
C PHE A 73 -10.70 -2.41 -11.63
N PRO A 74 -11.92 -2.97 -11.64
CA PRO A 74 -13.04 -2.37 -12.35
C PRO A 74 -13.41 -1.01 -11.76
N LYS A 75 -13.60 -0.01 -12.64
CA LYS A 75 -13.59 1.41 -12.29
C LYS A 75 -14.71 1.84 -11.34
N ASP A 76 -15.84 1.16 -11.43
CA ASP A 76 -17.07 1.39 -10.69
C ASP A 76 -17.09 0.71 -9.31
N ARG A 77 -16.11 -0.16 -9.02
CA ARG A 77 -16.08 -0.99 -7.81
C ARG A 77 -14.67 -1.13 -7.24
N ARG A 78 -14.02 0.01 -7.05
CA ARG A 78 -12.67 0.10 -6.47
C ARG A 78 -12.51 1.30 -5.53
N ILE A 79 -11.74 1.11 -4.46
CA ILE A 79 -11.40 2.13 -3.48
C ILE A 79 -9.87 2.07 -3.27
N GLY A 80 -9.21 3.21 -3.43
CA GLY A 80 -7.78 3.36 -3.14
C GLY A 80 -7.59 4.21 -1.90
N ILE A 81 -6.77 3.76 -0.97
CA ILE A 81 -6.45 4.48 0.26
C ILE A 81 -4.93 4.60 0.37
N ASP A 82 -4.42 5.79 0.63
CA ASP A 82 -3.00 5.98 0.90
C ASP A 82 -2.75 7.07 1.93
N ILE A 83 -1.71 6.92 2.75
CA ILE A 83 -1.32 7.93 3.73
C ILE A 83 -0.75 9.19 3.05
N GLU A 84 -0.17 9.03 1.87
CA GLU A 84 0.31 10.12 1.02
C GLU A 84 -0.26 9.95 -0.39
N PRO A 85 -1.54 10.32 -0.62
CA PRO A 85 -2.20 10.16 -1.90
C PRO A 85 -1.40 10.75 -3.06
N LYS A 86 -1.04 9.90 -4.04
CA LYS A 86 -0.32 10.31 -5.27
C LYS A 86 -1.24 10.62 -6.44
N ARG A 87 -2.55 10.40 -6.28
CA ARG A 87 -3.57 10.53 -7.32
C ARG A 87 -4.86 11.08 -6.74
N ASP A 88 -5.58 11.85 -7.56
CA ASP A 88 -6.92 12.33 -7.20
C ASP A 88 -7.89 11.15 -7.00
N GLY A 89 -8.71 11.23 -5.96
CA GLY A 89 -9.71 10.22 -5.63
C GLY A 89 -9.22 9.08 -4.73
N PHE A 90 -7.94 9.05 -4.36
CA PHE A 90 -7.49 8.26 -3.22
C PHE A 90 -7.89 8.95 -1.92
N ILE A 91 -8.32 8.15 -0.94
CA ILE A 91 -8.70 8.60 0.41
C ILE A 91 -7.48 8.60 1.32
#